data_AF-A0A7H4M5U8-F1
#
_entry.id   AF-A0A7H4M5U8-F1
#
_cell.length_a   1.000
_cell.length_b   1.000
_cell.length_c   1.000
_cell.angle_alpha   90.00
_cell.angle_beta   90.00
_cell.angle_gamma   90.00
#
_symmetry.space_group_name_H-M   'P 1'
#
loop_
_entity.id
_entity.type
_entity.pdbx_description
1 polymer ?
#
loop_
_entity_poly.entity_id
_entity_poly.type
_entity_poly.pdbx_seq_one_letter_code
_entity_poly.pdbx_strand_id
1 'polypeptide(L)' 'MVKEGDSEIEIALDRGEVKAGEHQEPICELELELLSGTTQDILTLARRLLDTGVLASRAA' A
#
# COMPACT_ATOMS: atom_id res chain seq x y z
N MET A 1 5.07 -9.85 -4.95
CA MET A 1 5.78 -8.99 -5.92
C MET A 1 4.99 -8.91 -7.22
N VAL A 2 4.89 -7.72 -7.79
CA VAL A 2 4.13 -7.39 -9.01
C VAL A 2 5.00 -6.50 -9.90
N LYS A 3 4.81 -6.59 -11.22
CA LYS A 3 5.44 -5.68 -12.17
C LYS A 3 4.41 -4.67 -12.68
N GLU A 4 4.80 -3.40 -12.70
CA GLU A 4 4.06 -2.30 -13.31
C GLU A 4 5.06 -1.48 -14.12
N GLY A 5 4.83 -1.33 -15.43
CA GLY A 5 5.84 -0.76 -16.32
C GLY A 5 7.17 -1.54 -16.28
N ASP A 6 8.25 -0.81 -16.05
CA ASP A 6 9.61 -1.36 -15.87
C ASP A 6 9.97 -1.54 -14.38
N SER A 7 9.02 -1.32 -13.47
CA SER A 7 9.23 -1.37 -12.03
C SER A 7 8.85 -2.71 -11.41
N GLU A 8 9.59 -3.06 -10.36
CA GLU A 8 9.31 -4.20 -9.50
C GLU A 8 8.84 -3.70 -8.14
N ILE A 9 7.61 -4.05 -7.79
CA ILE A 9 6.92 -3.53 -6.61
C ILE A 9 6.51 -4.69 -5.70
N GLU A 10 6.84 -4.60 -4.42
CA GLU A 10 6.28 -5.47 -3.40
C GLU A 10 4.94 -4.93 -2.91
N ILE A 11 4.02 -5.84 -2.64
CA ILE A 11 2.73 -5.53 -2.03
C ILE A 11 2.65 -6.30 -0.73
N ALA A 12 2.45 -5.60 0.38
CA ALA A 12 2.22 -6.16 1.70
C ALA A 12 0.84 -5.73 2.22
N LEU A 13 0.14 -6.65 2.88
CA LEU A 13 -1.11 -6.37 3.59
C LEU A 13 -0.87 -6.66 5.07
N ASP A 14 -0.79 -5.60 5.85
CA ASP A 14 -0.52 -5.69 7.27
C ASP A 14 -1.79 -5.55 8.08
N ARG A 15 -1.93 -6.43 9.07
CA ARG A 15 -3.04 -6.46 10.00
C ARG A 15 -2.51 -6.68 11.39
N GLY A 16 -2.87 -5.79 12.30
CA GLY A 16 -2.37 -5.84 13.66
C GLY A 16 -2.88 -4.70 14.51
N GLU A 17 -2.04 -4.28 15.43
CA GLU A 17 -2.34 -3.21 16.39
C GLU A 17 -1.06 -2.44 16.73
N VAL A 18 -1.17 -1.11 16.77
CA VAL A 18 -0.13 -0.26 17.35
C VAL A 18 -0.44 -0.04 18.82
N LYS A 19 0.58 -0.18 19.68
CA LYS A 19 0.44 -0.01 21.14
C LYS A 19 1.42 1.02 21.67
N ALA A 20 0.93 1.89 22.55
CA ALA A 20 1.72 2.86 23.29
C ALA A 20 1.23 2.93 24.75
N GLY A 21 1.80 2.09 25.62
CA GLY A 21 1.30 1.91 26.98
C GLY A 21 -0.10 1.29 26.98
N GLU A 22 -1.05 1.96 27.62
CA GLU A 22 -2.47 1.55 27.66
C GLU A 22 -3.25 1.94 26.39
N HIS A 23 -2.65 2.72 25.48
CA HIS A 23 -3.28 3.09 24.21
C HIS A 23 -3.04 2.01 23.16
N GLN A 24 -4.09 1.64 22.44
CA GLN A 24 -4.00 0.73 21.31
C GLN A 24 -4.95 1.13 20.18
N GLU A 25 -4.52 0.94 18.93
CA GLU A 25 -5.34 1.16 17.74
C GLU A 25 -5.13 0.02 16.73
N PRO A 26 -6.20 -0.47 16.07
CA PRO A 26 -6.07 -1.49 15.05
C PRO A 26 -5.41 -0.94 13.77
N ILE A 27 -4.53 -1.73 13.17
CA ILE A 27 -3.92 -1.48 11.86
C ILE A 27 -4.51 -2.45 10.84
N CYS A 28 -4.88 -1.92 9.68
CA CYS A 28 -5.20 -2.68 8.48
C CYS A 28 -4.79 -1.84 7.27
N GLU A 29 -3.59 -2.08 6.76
CA GLU A 29 -2.96 -1.23 5.73
C GLU A 29 -2.40 -2.04 4.58
N LEU A 30 -2.35 -1.41 3.40
CA LEU A 30 -1.77 -1.98 2.18
C LEU A 30 -0.55 -1.13 1.82
N GLU A 31 0.62 -1.74 1.83
CA GLU A 31 1.88 -1.09 1.49
C GLU A 31 2.32 -1.45 0.07
N LEU A 32 2.91 -0.47 -0.62
CA LEU A 32 3.51 -0.62 -1.94
C LEU A 32 4.97 -0.18 -1.86
N GLU A 33 5.89 -1.14 -1.87
CA GLU A 33 7.33 -0.86 -1.78
C GLU A 33 8.00 -0.99 -3.16
N LEU A 34 8.73 0.06 -3.57
CA LEU A 34 9.50 0.06 -4.82
C LEU A 34 10.83 -0.66 -4.59
N LEU A 35 10.97 -1.87 -5.13
CA LEU A 35 12.25 -2.58 -5.08
C LEU A 35 13.20 -2.09 -6.17
N SER A 36 12.67 -1.80 -7.35
CA SER A 36 13.42 -1.17 -8.46
C SER A 36 12.48 -0.47 -9.44
N GLY A 37 12.98 0.55 -10.15
CA GLY A 37 12.24 1.30 -11.17
C GLY A 37 11.89 2.73 -10.75
N THR A 38 10.65 3.16 -10.96
CA THR A 38 10.18 4.54 -10.74
C THR A 38 8.94 4.63 -9.87
N THR A 39 8.85 5.69 -9.06
CA THR A 39 7.70 5.97 -8.20
C THR A 39 6.42 6.29 -8.99
N GLN A 40 6.54 6.69 -10.27
CA GLN A 40 5.37 6.87 -11.15
C GLN A 40 4.59 5.57 -11.35
N ASP A 41 5.28 4.42 -11.41
CA ASP A 41 4.64 3.12 -11.57
C ASP A 41 3.92 2.69 -10.29
N ILE A 42 4.42 3.08 -9.10
CA ILE A 42 3.66 2.94 -7.85
C ILE A 42 2.33 3.69 -7.91
N LEU A 43 2.35 4.95 -8.34
CA LEU A 43 1.12 5.75 -8.42
C LEU A 43 0.14 5.19 -9.46
N THR A 44 0.66 4.65 -10.56
CA THR A 44 -0.14 3.95 -11.57
C THR A 44 -0.80 2.70 -10.98
N LEU A 45 -0.03 1.86 -10.28
CA LEU A 45 -0.55 0.67 -9.61
C LEU A 45 -1.58 1.04 -8.52
N ALA A 46 -1.29 2.05 -7.69
CA ALA A 46 -2.20 2.54 -6.67
C ALA A 46 -3.53 3.00 -7.28
N ARG A 47 -3.52 3.67 -8.44
CA ARG A 47 -4.74 4.06 -9.13
C ARG A 47 -5.56 2.86 -9.58
N ARG A 48 -4.92 1.81 -10.12
CA ARG A 48 -5.61 0.56 -10.49
C ARG A 48 -6.24 -0.11 -9.27
N LEU A 49 -5.54 -0.12 -8.13
CA LEU A 49 -6.06 -0.69 -6.89
C LEU A 49 -7.28 0.10 -6.36
N LEU A 50 -7.28 1.43 -6.48
CA LEU A 50 -8.46 2.25 -6.18
C LEU A 50 -9.67 1.86 -7.05
N ASP A 51 -9.45 1.67 -8.35
CA ASP A 51 -10.53 1.33 -9.29
C ASP A 51 -11.16 -0.06 -9.00
N THR A 52 -10.40 -0.98 -8.40
CA THR A 52 -10.93 -2.28 -7.94
C THR A 52 -11.66 -2.22 -6.60
N GLY A 53 -11.54 -1.10 -5.86
CA GLY A 53 -12.12 -0.93 -4.53
C GLY A 53 -11.34 -1.59 -3.39
N VAL A 54 -10.18 -2.19 -3.65
CA VAL A 54 -9.34 -2.80 -2.59
C VAL A 54 -8.55 -1.77 -1.79
N LEU A 55 -8.20 -0.65 -2.43
CA LEU A 55 -7.60 0.51 -1.77
C LEU A 55 -8.68 1.57 -1.62
N ALA A 56 -8.86 2.10 -0.40
CA ALA A 56 -9.77 3.19 -0.17
C ALA A 56 -9.04 4.54 -0.33
N SER A 57 -9.60 5.47 -1.09
CA SER A 57 -9.12 6.85 -1.06
C SER A 57 -9.60 7.51 0.24
N ARG A 58 -8.74 7.60 1.26
CA ARG A 58 -8.97 8.55 2.34
C ARG A 58 -8.49 9.92 1.87
N ALA A 59 -9.42 10.73 1.38
CA ALA A 59 -9.20 12.17 1.34
C ALA A 59 -9.17 12.64 2.80
N ALA A 60 -8.02 13.17 3.23
CA ALA A 60 -7.95 13.99 4.44
C ALA A 60 -8.64 15.33 4.19
#